data_AF-A0A425D1W6-F1
#
_entry.id   AF-A0A425D1W6-F1
#
_cell.length_a   1.000
_cell.length_b   1.000
_cell.length_c   1.000
_cell.angle_alpha   90.00
_cell.angle_beta   90.00
_cell.angle_gamma   90.00
#
_symmetry.space_group_name_H-M   'P 1'
#
loop_
_entity.id
_entity.type
_entity.pdbx_description
1 polymer ?
#
loop_
_entity_poly.entity_id
_entity_poly.type
_entity_poly.pdbx_seq_one_letter_code
_entity_poly.pdbx_strand_id
1 'polypeptide(L)'
;MVLAGLHSSASDSAQLAVGELTLAHLQRPEDPLALFCIGLSYLNMSMFRTVVDRQMTVAKAFAFFQLYQQTRFKQLEANAVGLTSDLGQVESWYNIGRAYHQLELNHLAIAMYERVLRYYEGKDVAPEFQLCRETAYNLSLIYKQSGATDLASYLLHTYLTVE
;
A
#
# COMPACT_ATOMS: atom_id res chain seq x y z
N MET A 1 19.61 0.20 10.33
CA MET A 1 18.61 -0.82 10.70
C MET A 1 17.50 -0.97 9.66
N VAL A 2 16.88 0.12 9.16
CA VAL A 2 15.89 0.02 8.05
C VAL A 2 16.44 -0.74 6.83
N LEU A 3 17.65 -0.42 6.36
CA LEU A 3 18.29 -1.13 5.24
C LEU A 3 18.56 -2.61 5.54
N ALA A 4 18.87 -2.97 6.79
CA ALA A 4 19.06 -4.36 7.19
C ALA A 4 17.71 -5.11 7.16
N GLY A 5 16.65 -4.51 7.73
CA GLY A 5 15.31 -5.09 7.68
C GLY A 5 14.77 -5.27 6.26
N LEU A 6 15.05 -4.31 5.36
CA LEU A 6 14.71 -4.42 3.95
C LEU A 6 15.51 -5.53 3.25
N HIS A 7 16.81 -5.68 3.56
CA HIS A 7 17.63 -6.78 3.07
C HIS A 7 17.12 -8.14 3.58
N SER A 8 16.77 -8.24 4.85
CA SER A 8 16.17 -9.45 5.45
C SER A 8 14.83 -9.79 4.79
N SER A 9 14.01 -8.79 4.49
CA SER A 9 12.77 -8.97 3.72
C SER A 9 13.04 -9.44 2.29
N ALA A 10 14.07 -8.91 1.63
CA ALA A 10 14.48 -9.34 0.29
C ALA A 10 15.08 -10.77 0.27
N SER A 11 15.65 -11.20 1.40
CA SER A 11 16.19 -12.54 1.63
C SER A 11 15.12 -13.56 2.07
N ASP A 12 13.84 -13.21 1.94
CA ASP A 12 12.66 -14.00 2.35
C ASP A 12 12.62 -14.36 3.85
N SER A 13 13.36 -13.62 4.69
CA SER A 13 13.38 -13.79 6.14
C SER A 13 12.44 -12.81 6.82
N ALA A 14 11.13 -13.02 6.63
CA ALA A 14 10.11 -12.10 7.15
C ALA A 14 10.15 -11.92 8.68
N GLN A 15 10.51 -12.96 9.44
CA GLN A 15 10.60 -12.89 10.91
C GLN A 15 11.76 -11.99 11.38
N LEU A 16 12.94 -12.13 10.75
CA LEU A 16 14.09 -11.27 11.05
C LEU A 16 13.80 -9.83 10.62
N ALA A 17 13.17 -9.65 9.45
CA ALA A 17 12.77 -8.35 8.96
C ALA A 17 11.84 -7.62 9.96
N VAL A 18 10.82 -8.30 10.50
CA VAL A 18 9.94 -7.72 11.53
C VAL A 18 10.75 -7.25 12.75
N GLY A 19 11.69 -8.06 13.24
CA GLY A 19 12.52 -7.69 14.39
C GLY A 19 13.36 -6.45 14.13
N GLU A 20 14.10 -6.43 13.02
CA GLU A 20 14.99 -5.33 12.64
C GLU A 20 14.23 -4.03 12.34
N LEU A 21 13.08 -4.12 11.67
CA LEU A 21 12.21 -2.99 11.38
C LEU A 21 11.54 -2.45 12.64
N THR A 22 11.17 -3.31 13.58
CA THR A 22 10.63 -2.89 14.89
C THR A 22 11.69 -2.09 15.66
N LEU A 23 12.94 -2.57 15.68
CA LEU A 23 14.05 -1.83 16.29
C LEU A 23 14.31 -0.49 15.58
N ALA A 24 14.18 -0.44 14.25
CA ALA A 24 14.26 0.81 13.50
C ALA A 24 13.13 1.79 13.86
N HIS A 25 11.91 1.29 14.05
CA HIS A 25 10.77 2.09 14.50
C HIS A 25 10.97 2.63 15.92
N LEU A 26 11.57 1.85 16.83
CA LEU A 26 11.90 2.34 18.18
C LEU A 26 12.94 3.47 18.15
N GLN A 27 13.85 3.48 17.18
CA GLN A 27 14.82 4.57 17.00
C GLN A 27 14.19 5.84 16.40
N ARG A 28 13.19 5.68 15.53
CA ARG A 28 12.47 6.77 14.86
C ARG A 28 10.97 6.48 14.84
N PRO A 29 10.24 6.76 15.93
CA PRO A 29 8.82 6.43 16.03
C PRO A 29 7.95 7.26 15.08
N GLU A 30 8.41 8.45 14.71
CA GLU A 30 7.71 9.37 13.79
C GLU A 30 7.87 9.00 12.31
N ASP A 31 8.67 7.98 11.98
CA ASP A 31 8.91 7.57 10.59
C ASP A 31 7.82 6.58 10.13
N PRO A 32 6.89 6.99 9.25
CA PRO A 32 5.80 6.12 8.81
C PRO A 32 6.29 4.95 7.93
N LEU A 33 7.45 5.09 7.27
CA LEU A 33 7.97 4.03 6.39
C LEU A 33 8.27 2.75 7.18
N ALA A 34 8.82 2.88 8.40
CA ALA A 34 9.10 1.74 9.24
C ALA A 34 7.82 0.97 9.59
N LEU A 35 6.74 1.69 9.95
CA LEU A 35 5.42 1.09 10.21
C LEU A 35 4.87 0.36 8.99
N PHE A 36 4.96 0.97 7.82
CA PHE A 36 4.54 0.36 6.56
C PHE A 36 5.31 -0.94 6.27
N CYS A 37 6.64 -0.91 6.40
CA CYS A 37 7.48 -2.08 6.19
C CYS A 37 7.20 -3.21 7.19
N ILE A 38 6.94 -2.89 8.46
CA ILE A 38 6.54 -3.90 9.47
C ILE A 38 5.22 -4.56 9.04
N GLY A 39 4.22 -3.76 8.67
CA GLY A 39 2.94 -4.26 8.17
C GLY A 39 3.11 -5.16 6.94
N LEU A 40 3.95 -4.76 5.99
CA LEU A 40 4.26 -5.54 4.79
C LEU A 40 4.97 -6.85 5.13
N SER A 41 5.91 -6.86 6.08
CA SER A 41 6.58 -8.09 6.52
C SER A 41 5.60 -9.07 7.17
N TYR A 42 4.66 -8.58 7.99
CA TYR A 42 3.57 -9.42 8.52
C TYR A 42 2.66 -9.95 7.40
N LEU A 43 2.29 -9.10 6.43
CA LEU A 43 1.48 -9.52 5.29
C LEU A 43 2.17 -10.65 4.50
N ASN A 44 3.46 -10.49 4.18
CA ASN A 44 4.24 -11.52 3.50
C ASN A 44 4.34 -12.80 4.33
N MET A 45 4.59 -12.68 5.64
CA MET A 45 4.63 -13.84 6.55
C MET A 45 3.29 -14.59 6.59
N SER A 46 2.16 -13.90 6.45
CA SER A 46 0.84 -14.55 6.41
C SER A 46 0.67 -15.49 5.20
N MET A 47 1.43 -15.24 4.13
CA MET A 47 1.42 -16.05 2.90
C MET A 47 2.30 -17.30 3.00
N PHE A 48 3.13 -17.42 4.04
CA PHE A 48 3.95 -18.61 4.24
C PHE A 48 3.10 -19.84 4.60
N ARG A 49 3.55 -21.01 4.11
CA ARG A 49 2.88 -22.29 4.37
C ARG A 49 2.99 -22.72 5.84
N THR A 50 4.02 -22.25 6.54
CA THR A 50 4.38 -22.65 7.91
C THR A 50 3.93 -21.65 8.99
N VAL A 51 3.15 -20.62 8.64
CA VAL A 51 2.64 -19.65 9.61
C VAL A 51 1.67 -20.33 10.59
N VAL A 52 1.92 -20.17 11.89
CA VAL A 52 1.13 -20.82 12.94
C VAL A 52 -0.28 -20.24 13.01
N ASP A 53 -0.39 -18.91 13.11
CA ASP A 53 -1.68 -18.21 13.16
C ASP A 53 -1.75 -17.16 12.03
N ARG A 54 -2.26 -17.61 10.88
CA ARG A 54 -2.39 -16.75 9.69
C ARG A 54 -3.31 -15.56 9.94
N GLN A 55 -4.43 -15.77 10.62
CA GLN A 55 -5.46 -14.74 10.81
C GLN A 55 -4.93 -13.62 11.71
N MET A 56 -4.29 -13.98 12.82
CA MET A 56 -3.62 -13.01 13.69
C MET A 56 -2.48 -12.29 12.97
N THR A 57 -1.74 -12.99 12.10
CA THR A 57 -0.67 -12.39 11.30
C THR A 57 -1.21 -11.34 10.32
N VAL A 58 -2.33 -11.63 9.65
CA VAL A 58 -3.04 -10.66 8.81
C VAL A 58 -3.56 -9.48 9.64
N ALA A 59 -4.17 -9.74 10.80
CA ALA A 59 -4.66 -8.68 11.69
C ALA A 59 -3.54 -7.73 12.14
N LYS A 60 -2.35 -8.27 12.47
CA LYS A 60 -1.17 -7.47 12.78
C LYS A 60 -0.75 -6.60 11.60
N ALA A 61 -0.71 -7.16 10.38
CA ALA A 61 -0.35 -6.40 9.18
C ALA A 61 -1.24 -5.16 9.01
N PHE A 62 -2.57 -5.33 9.09
CA PHE A 62 -3.51 -4.22 8.93
C PHE A 62 -3.49 -3.24 10.11
N ALA A 63 -3.22 -3.69 11.34
CA ALA A 63 -3.00 -2.79 12.46
C ALA A 63 -1.81 -1.85 12.20
N PHE A 64 -0.70 -2.39 11.69
CA PHE A 64 0.47 -1.57 11.30
C PHE A 64 0.18 -0.65 10.12
N PHE A 65 -0.61 -1.07 9.13
CA PHE A 65 -1.03 -0.18 8.04
C PHE A 65 -1.92 0.97 8.52
N GLN A 66 -2.80 0.74 9.49
CA GLN A 66 -3.60 1.79 10.10
C GLN A 66 -2.73 2.79 10.88
N LEU A 67 -1.75 2.29 11.65
CA LEU A 67 -0.77 3.15 12.33
C LEU A 67 0.06 3.96 11.32
N TYR A 68 0.53 3.33 10.25
CA TYR A 68 1.22 4.00 9.15
C TYR A 68 0.38 5.15 8.58
N GLN A 69 -0.88 4.91 8.25
CA GLN A 69 -1.77 5.95 7.71
C GLN A 69 -1.91 7.13 8.68
N GLN A 70 -2.13 6.86 9.97
CA GLN A 70 -2.26 7.91 10.99
C GLN A 70 -0.99 8.72 11.16
N THR A 71 0.17 8.06 11.24
CA THR A 71 1.47 8.74 11.37
C THR A 71 1.82 9.52 10.11
N ARG A 72 1.54 8.96 8.92
CA ARG A 72 1.76 9.62 7.62
C ARG A 72 0.93 10.89 7.50
N PHE A 73 -0.33 10.84 7.92
CA PHE A 73 -1.21 12.01 7.91
C PHE A 73 -0.68 13.11 8.83
N LYS A 74 -0.37 12.78 10.10
CA LYS A 74 0.21 13.74 11.07
C LYS A 74 1.53 14.34 10.60
N GLN A 75 2.40 13.53 9.99
CA GLN A 75 3.69 13.99 9.46
C GLN A 75 3.51 15.04 8.36
N LEU A 76 2.48 14.90 7.53
CA LEU A 76 2.25 15.77 6.37
C LEU A 76 1.34 16.95 6.70
N GLU A 77 0.50 16.89 7.73
CA GLU A 77 -0.23 18.07 8.24
C GLU A 77 0.72 19.20 8.66
N ALA A 78 1.89 18.85 9.20
CA ALA A 78 2.92 19.81 9.59
C ALA A 78 3.67 20.44 8.39
N ASN A 79 3.51 19.89 7.18
CA ASN A 79 4.22 20.33 5.97
C ASN A 79 3.31 21.17 5.07
N ALA A 80 3.58 22.47 4.98
CA ALA A 80 2.79 23.41 4.17
C ALA A 80 3.24 23.51 2.70
N VAL A 81 4.40 22.94 2.34
CA VAL A 81 4.99 23.05 0.98
C VAL A 81 5.43 21.66 0.51
N GLY A 82 4.92 21.23 -0.66
CA GLY A 82 5.26 19.95 -1.27
C GLY A 82 4.18 18.88 -1.04
N LEU A 83 4.60 17.69 -0.59
CA LEU A 83 3.69 16.56 -0.35
C LEU A 83 2.68 16.90 0.76
N THR A 84 1.40 17.00 0.38
CA THR A 84 0.31 17.37 1.29
C THR A 84 -0.27 16.16 2.02
N SER A 85 -0.98 16.42 3.13
CA SER A 85 -1.71 15.37 3.86
C SER A 85 -2.70 14.61 2.98
N ASP A 86 -3.35 15.30 2.04
CA ASP A 86 -4.25 14.69 1.05
C ASP A 86 -3.53 13.66 0.16
N LEU A 87 -2.32 13.99 -0.33
CA LEU A 87 -1.52 13.05 -1.13
C LEU A 87 -1.06 11.86 -0.29
N GLY A 88 -0.70 12.06 0.98
CA GLY A 88 -0.41 10.97 1.91
C GLY A 88 -1.60 10.07 2.19
N GLN A 89 -2.81 10.62 2.21
CA GLN A 89 -4.05 9.87 2.34
C GLN A 89 -4.33 9.00 1.10
N VAL A 90 -4.03 9.51 -0.08
CA VAL A 90 -4.16 8.79 -1.35
C VAL A 90 -3.11 7.68 -1.49
N GLU A 91 -1.86 7.96 -1.13
CA GLU A 91 -0.78 6.97 -1.00
C GLU A 91 -1.22 5.81 -0.09
N SER A 92 -1.81 6.15 1.07
CA SER A 92 -2.28 5.16 2.03
C SER A 92 -3.42 4.29 1.47
N TRP A 93 -4.40 4.88 0.76
CA TRP A 93 -5.45 4.11 0.10
C TRP A 93 -4.88 3.15 -0.95
N TYR A 94 -3.94 3.62 -1.77
CA TYR A 94 -3.30 2.76 -2.77
C TYR A 94 -2.58 1.57 -2.11
N ASN A 95 -1.75 1.83 -1.11
CA ASN A 95 -0.97 0.82 -0.40
C ASN A 95 -1.85 -0.21 0.34
N ILE A 96 -2.91 0.24 1.02
CA ILE A 96 -3.88 -0.64 1.68
C ILE A 96 -4.69 -1.43 0.63
N GLY A 97 -5.06 -0.81 -0.49
CA GLY A 97 -5.71 -1.47 -1.63
C GLY A 97 -4.84 -2.60 -2.21
N ARG A 98 -3.52 -2.36 -2.34
CA ARG A 98 -2.55 -3.38 -2.73
C ARG A 98 -2.49 -4.54 -1.74
N ALA A 99 -2.53 -4.26 -0.44
CA ALA A 99 -2.55 -5.29 0.59
C ALA A 99 -3.83 -6.15 0.51
N TYR A 100 -5.01 -5.53 0.33
CA TYR A 100 -6.25 -6.29 0.11
C TYR A 100 -6.19 -7.14 -1.16
N HIS A 101 -5.65 -6.60 -2.24
CA HIS A 101 -5.51 -7.31 -3.51
C HIS A 101 -4.59 -8.54 -3.37
N GLN A 102 -3.48 -8.42 -2.63
CA GLN A 102 -2.56 -9.55 -2.37
C GLN A 102 -3.22 -10.70 -1.59
N LEU A 103 -4.25 -10.42 -0.80
CA LEU A 103 -5.05 -11.40 -0.07
C LEU A 103 -6.31 -11.86 -0.82
N GLU A 104 -6.46 -11.46 -2.09
CA GLU A 104 -7.65 -11.72 -2.92
C GLU A 104 -8.96 -11.15 -2.33
N LEU A 105 -8.86 -10.15 -1.43
CA LEU A 105 -9.98 -9.41 -0.87
C LEU A 105 -10.43 -8.32 -1.85
N ASN A 106 -10.79 -8.75 -3.06
CA ASN A 106 -10.97 -7.90 -4.24
C ASN A 106 -12.03 -6.80 -4.03
N HIS A 107 -13.13 -7.09 -3.33
CA HIS A 107 -14.16 -6.11 -3.04
C HIS A 107 -13.63 -4.91 -2.20
N LEU A 108 -12.70 -5.14 -1.28
CA LEU A 108 -12.05 -4.09 -0.50
C LEU A 108 -10.99 -3.36 -1.33
N ALA A 109 -10.23 -4.10 -2.14
CA ALA A 109 -9.22 -3.54 -3.02
C ALA A 109 -9.83 -2.57 -4.05
N ILE A 110 -10.93 -2.97 -4.71
CA ILE A 110 -11.68 -2.13 -5.66
C ILE A 110 -12.09 -0.82 -5.01
N ALA A 111 -12.72 -0.88 -3.83
CA ALA A 111 -13.17 0.32 -3.12
C ALA A 111 -12.02 1.29 -2.79
N MET A 112 -10.82 0.78 -2.50
CA MET A 112 -9.64 1.61 -2.26
C MET A 112 -9.08 2.21 -3.56
N TYR A 113 -8.98 1.43 -4.64
CA TYR A 113 -8.51 1.92 -5.93
C TYR A 113 -9.45 2.96 -6.54
N GLU A 114 -10.77 2.79 -6.42
CA GLU A 114 -11.73 3.79 -6.86
C GLU A 114 -11.56 5.12 -6.12
N ARG A 115 -11.28 5.10 -4.81
CA ARG A 115 -11.00 6.34 -4.05
C ARG A 115 -9.75 7.05 -4.57
N VAL A 116 -8.72 6.29 -4.92
CA VAL A 116 -7.49 6.84 -5.51
C VAL A 116 -7.78 7.49 -6.86
N LEU A 117 -8.47 6.80 -7.78
CA LEU A 117 -8.80 7.37 -9.09
C LEU A 117 -9.70 8.61 -8.98
N ARG A 118 -10.75 8.55 -8.15
CA ARG A 118 -11.65 9.70 -7.90
C ARG A 118 -10.93 10.90 -7.31
N TYR A 119 -9.85 10.70 -6.56
CA TYR A 119 -9.09 11.83 -6.02
C TYR A 119 -8.42 12.65 -7.13
N TYR A 120 -7.91 12.00 -8.17
CA TYR A 120 -7.20 12.66 -9.26
C TYR A 120 -8.12 13.20 -10.36
N GLU A 121 -9.39 12.79 -10.39
CA GLU A 121 -10.38 13.33 -11.33
C GLU A 121 -10.47 14.86 -11.20
N GLY A 122 -10.11 15.58 -12.26
CA GLY A 122 -10.17 17.05 -12.32
C GLY A 122 -9.12 17.79 -11.47
N LYS A 123 -8.14 17.08 -10.90
CA LYS A 123 -7.03 17.71 -10.17
C LYS A 123 -5.75 17.71 -10.98
N ASP A 124 -5.10 18.87 -11.04
CA ASP A 124 -3.74 18.98 -11.58
C ASP A 124 -2.73 18.68 -10.46
N VAL A 125 -2.21 17.45 -10.47
CA VAL A 125 -1.19 16.97 -9.52
C VAL A 125 0.08 16.68 -10.30
N ALA A 126 1.24 17.07 -9.75
CA ALA A 126 2.52 16.81 -10.37
C ALA A 126 2.69 15.31 -10.72
N PRO A 127 3.24 14.97 -11.90
CA PRO A 127 3.33 13.58 -12.38
C PRO A 127 4.00 12.61 -11.39
N GLU A 128 4.97 13.10 -10.61
CA GLU A 128 5.68 12.33 -9.57
C GLU A 128 4.80 11.85 -8.42
N PHE A 129 3.64 12.47 -8.21
CA PHE A 129 2.67 12.05 -7.20
C PHE A 129 1.44 11.38 -7.80
N GLN A 130 1.34 11.24 -9.12
CA GLN A 130 0.19 10.60 -9.76
C GLN A 130 0.29 9.07 -9.66
N LEU A 131 -0.68 8.45 -8.97
CA LEU A 131 -0.79 6.99 -8.85
C LEU A 131 -1.85 6.39 -9.79
N CYS A 132 -2.38 7.17 -10.72
CA CYS A 132 -3.51 6.78 -11.57
C CYS A 132 -3.18 5.55 -12.43
N ARG A 133 -1.98 5.50 -13.02
CA ARG A 133 -1.59 4.44 -13.95
C ARG A 133 -1.45 3.11 -13.24
N GLU A 134 -0.74 3.10 -12.11
CA GLU A 134 -0.54 1.93 -11.27
C GLU A 134 -1.87 1.44 -10.70
N THR A 135 -2.73 2.36 -10.25
CA THR A 135 -4.05 2.06 -9.71
C THR A 135 -4.96 1.46 -10.78
N ALA A 136 -5.05 2.09 -11.95
CA ALA A 136 -5.86 1.60 -13.07
C ALA A 136 -5.39 0.22 -13.55
N TYR A 137 -4.07 0.01 -13.60
CA TYR A 137 -3.51 -1.29 -13.95
C TYR A 137 -3.95 -2.38 -12.96
N ASN A 138 -3.75 -2.15 -11.67
CA ASN A 138 -4.12 -3.13 -10.64
C ASN A 138 -5.63 -3.41 -10.61
N LEU A 139 -6.45 -2.37 -10.80
CA LEU A 139 -7.90 -2.52 -10.87
C LEU A 139 -8.34 -3.29 -12.13
N SER A 140 -7.68 -3.07 -13.27
CA SER A 140 -7.94 -3.82 -14.50
C SER A 140 -7.67 -5.32 -14.35
N LEU A 141 -6.65 -5.70 -13.55
CA LEU A 141 -6.35 -7.11 -13.26
C LEU A 141 -7.51 -7.76 -12.50
N ILE A 142 -8.06 -7.09 -11.48
CA ILE A 142 -9.22 -7.56 -10.72
C ILE A 142 -10.44 -7.73 -11.64
N TYR A 143 -10.73 -6.72 -12.47
CA TYR A 143 -11.87 -6.79 -13.39
C TYR A 143 -11.72 -7.91 -14.42
N LYS A 144 -10.52 -8.09 -14.98
CA LYS A 144 -10.22 -9.19 -15.89
C LYS A 144 -10.42 -10.55 -15.22
N GLN A 145 -9.95 -10.73 -13.98
CA GLN A 145 -10.13 -11.97 -13.22
C GLN A 145 -11.61 -12.25 -12.91
N SER A 146 -12.41 -11.21 -12.67
CA SER A 146 -13.86 -11.33 -12.43
C SER A 146 -14.71 -11.55 -13.69
N GLY A 147 -14.11 -11.47 -14.89
CA GLY A 147 -14.82 -11.55 -16.17
C GLY A 147 -15.42 -10.23 -16.67
N ALA A 148 -15.26 -9.12 -15.94
CA ALA A 148 -15.69 -7.78 -16.34
C ALA A 148 -14.70 -7.15 -17.34
N THR A 149 -14.54 -7.77 -18.52
CA THR A 149 -13.53 -7.38 -19.51
C THR A 149 -13.73 -5.97 -20.06
N ASP A 150 -14.97 -5.50 -20.16
CA ASP A 150 -15.26 -4.16 -20.69
C ASP A 150 -14.75 -3.07 -19.75
N LEU A 151 -14.95 -3.25 -18.44
CA LEU A 151 -14.42 -2.33 -17.42
C LEU A 151 -12.89 -2.35 -17.38
N ALA A 152 -12.28 -3.53 -17.53
CA ALA A 152 -10.83 -3.65 -17.62
C ALA A 152 -10.30 -2.89 -18.85
N SER A 153 -10.88 -3.10 -20.04
CA SER A 153 -10.51 -2.41 -21.27
C SER A 153 -10.69 -0.90 -21.16
N TYR A 154 -11.79 -0.44 -20.57
CA TYR A 154 -12.03 0.98 -20.32
C TYR A 154 -10.89 1.62 -19.50
N LEU A 155 -10.48 0.99 -18.39
CA LEU A 155 -9.39 1.51 -17.56
C LEU A 155 -8.05 1.55 -18.30
N LEU A 156 -7.74 0.51 -19.07
CA LEU A 156 -6.51 0.44 -19.85
C LEU A 156 -6.45 1.56 -20.90
N HIS A 157 -7.54 1.79 -21.64
CA HIS A 157 -7.62 2.85 -22.64
C HIS A 157 -7.66 4.25 -22.05
N THR A 158 -8.19 4.41 -20.84
CA THR A 158 -8.32 5.73 -20.20
C THR A 158 -7.01 6.19 -19.55
N TYR A 159 -6.28 5.27 -18.89
CA TYR A 159 -5.14 5.65 -18.04
C TYR A 159 -3.78 5.13 -18.52
N LEU A 160 -3.73 4.08 -19.36
CA LEU A 160 -2.50 3.34 -19.68
C LEU A 160 -2.09 3.45 -21.16
N THR A 161 -2.60 4.44 -21.88
CA THR A 161 -2.13 4.78 -23.22
C THR A 161 -0.90 5.69 -23.16
N VAL A 162 0.06 5.46 -24.06
CA VAL A 162 1.19 6.36 -24.28
C VAL A 162 0.79 7.26 -25.46
N GLU A 163 0.83 8.56 -25.27
CA GLU A 163 0.72 9.55 -26.36
C GLU A 163 2.04 9.65 -27.14
#